data_AF-A0A9D1G5A4-F1
#
_entry.id   AF-A0A9D1G5A4-F1
#
_cell.length_a   1.000
_cell.length_b   1.000
_cell.length_c   1.000
_cell.angle_alpha   90.00
_cell.angle_beta   90.00
_cell.angle_gamma   90.00
#
_symmetry.space_group_name_H-M   'P 1'
#
loop_
_entity.id
_entity.type
_entity.pdbx_description
1 polymer ?
#
loop_
_entity_poly.entity_id
_entity_poly.type
_entity_poly.pdbx_seq_one_letter_code
_entity_poly.pdbx_strand_id
1 'polypeptide(L)' 'MDIEKISRELENSGKAAELRRLAESEDGRALNAMFDAAALARAVSNGDQNAIQGVLRQVLNTEEGRRIAKQLSDAMGQK' A
#
# COMPACT_ATOMS: atom_id res chain seq x y z
N MET A 1 -9.35 8.94 -12.20
CA MET A 1 -8.35 9.12 -11.13
C MET A 1 -7.03 9.36 -11.84
N ASP A 2 -6.42 10.53 -11.67
CA ASP A 2 -5.24 10.91 -12.45
C ASP A 2 -3.98 10.37 -11.76
N ILE A 3 -3.67 9.09 -12.04
CA ILE A 3 -2.55 8.37 -11.42
C ILE A 3 -1.24 9.13 -11.64
N GLU A 4 -1.04 9.74 -12.80
CA GLU A 4 0.18 10.52 -13.09
C GLU A 4 0.32 11.76 -12.21
N LYS A 5 -0.81 12.40 -11.88
CA LYS A 5 -0.81 13.54 -10.96
C LYS A 5 -0.44 13.09 -9.55
N ILE A 6 -1.04 11.98 -9.09
CA ILE A 6 -0.74 11.38 -7.78
C ILE A 6 0.73 10.96 -7.68
N SER A 7 1.26 10.30 -8.72
CA SER A 7 2.67 9.90 -8.76
C SER A 7 3.60 11.10 -8.65
N ARG A 8 3.35 12.18 -9.41
CA ARG A 8 4.15 13.42 -9.33
C ARG A 8 4.07 14.08 -7.96
N GLU A 9 2.90 14.11 -7.33
CA GLU A 9 2.74 14.64 -5.97
C GLU A 9 3.51 13.79 -4.93
N LEU A 10 3.49 12.47 -5.07
CA LEU A 10 4.26 11.56 -4.21
C LEU A 10 5.77 11.71 -4.40
N GLU A 11 6.23 11.89 -5.63
CA GLU A 11 7.64 12.14 -5.94
C GLU A 11 8.10 13.48 -5.35
N ASN A 12 7.36 14.56 -5.61
CA ASN A 12 7.70 15.91 -5.14
C ASN A 12 7.69 16.03 -3.61
N SER A 13 6.87 15.23 -2.92
CA SER A 13 6.78 15.22 -1.46
C SER A 13 7.80 14.29 -0.78
N GLY A 14 8.60 13.54 -1.55
CA GLY A 14 9.50 12.51 -1.04
C GLY A 14 8.79 11.25 -0.52
N LYS A 15 7.45 11.23 -0.52
CA LYS A 15 6.63 10.10 -0.07
C LYS A 15 6.78 8.88 -0.95
N ALA A 16 7.08 9.05 -2.25
CA ALA A 16 7.39 7.95 -3.15
C ALA A 16 8.62 7.13 -2.69
N ALA A 17 9.66 7.80 -2.18
CA ALA A 17 10.85 7.12 -1.66
C ALA A 17 10.54 6.33 -0.38
N GLU A 18 9.66 6.86 0.48
CA GLU A 18 9.21 6.18 1.69
C GLU A 18 8.34 4.97 1.38
N LEU A 19 7.39 5.09 0.44
CA LEU A 19 6.61 3.96 -0.05
C LEU A 19 7.49 2.84 -0.61
N ARG A 20 8.55 3.19 -1.35
CA ARG A 20 9.52 2.22 -1.85
C ARG A 20 10.29 1.55 -0.70
N ARG A 21 10.75 2.30 0.30
CA ARG A 21 11.40 1.74 1.50
C ARG A 21 10.49 0.76 2.24
N LEU A 22 9.22 1.10 2.42
CA LEU A 22 8.24 0.22 3.06
C LEU A 22 8.02 -1.06 2.26
N ALA A 23 7.90 -0.96 0.93
CA ALA A 23 7.77 -2.13 0.06
C ALA A 23 9.00 -3.05 0.09
N GLU A 24 10.20 -2.48 0.22
CA GLU A 24 11.47 -3.22 0.25
C GLU A 24 11.82 -3.78 1.65
N SER A 25 11.10 -3.36 2.69
CA SER A 25 11.28 -3.81 4.08
C SER A 25 10.94 -5.29 4.29
N GLU A 26 11.36 -5.86 5.42
CA GLU A 26 11.04 -7.24 5.79
C GLU A 26 9.53 -7.48 5.83
N ASP A 27 8.79 -6.57 6.48
CA ASP A 27 7.33 -6.63 6.56
C ASP A 27 6.67 -6.45 5.19
N GLY A 28 7.20 -5.56 4.33
CA GLY A 28 6.71 -5.35 2.97
C GLY A 28 6.88 -6.58 2.08
N ARG A 29 8.03 -7.26 2.18
CA ARG A 29 8.31 -8.51 1.47
C ARG A 29 7.46 -9.66 1.99
N ALA A 30 7.30 -9.77 3.31
CA ALA A 30 6.46 -10.77 3.94
C ALA A 30 4.99 -10.62 3.49
N LEU A 31 4.46 -9.40 3.50
CA LEU A 31 3.13 -9.10 2.95
C LEU A 31 3.03 -9.49 1.47
N ASN A 32 4.01 -9.11 0.64
CA ASN A 32 3.97 -9.46 -0.79
C ASN A 32 3.97 -10.98 -1.04
N ALA A 33 4.52 -11.80 -0.14
CA ALA A 33 4.45 -13.25 -0.21
C ALA A 33 3.10 -13.84 0.25
N MET A 34 2.34 -13.09 1.05
CA MET A 34 1.05 -13.52 1.61
C MET A 34 -0.15 -13.18 0.72
N PHE A 35 -0.01 -12.23 -0.21
CA PHE A 35 -1.12 -11.72 -1.00
C PHE A 35 -0.91 -11.86 -2.50
N ASP A 36 -2.00 -12.16 -3.21
CA ASP A 36 -2.02 -12.14 -4.67
C ASP A 36 -2.03 -10.70 -5.18
N ALA A 37 -0.84 -10.18 -5.48
CA ALA A 37 -0.66 -8.85 -6.06
C ALA A 37 -1.43 -8.68 -7.39
N ALA A 38 -1.62 -9.76 -8.16
CA ALA A 38 -2.37 -9.70 -9.42
C ALA A 38 -3.88 -9.58 -9.17
N ALA A 39 -4.40 -10.23 -8.12
CA ALA A 39 -5.80 -10.05 -7.71
C ALA A 39 -6.07 -8.61 -7.25
N LEU A 40 -5.17 -8.02 -6.46
CA LEU A 40 -5.28 -6.62 -6.03
C LEU A 40 -5.20 -5.67 -7.23
N ALA A 41 -4.25 -5.87 -8.14
CA ALA A 41 -4.12 -5.04 -9.34
C ALA A 41 -5.38 -5.07 -10.21
N ARG A 42 -6.00 -6.25 -10.38
CA ARG A 42 -7.29 -6.38 -11.09
C ARG A 42 -8.41 -5.65 -10.38
N ALA A 43 -8.52 -5.80 -9.06
CA ALA A 43 -9.53 -5.11 -8.26
C ALA A 43 -9.41 -3.58 -8.40
N VAL A 44 -8.18 -3.05 -8.34
CA VAL A 44 -7.88 -1.63 -8.56
C VAL A 44 -8.24 -1.20 -9.99
N SER A 45 -7.79 -1.95 -11.00
CA SER A 45 -8.06 -1.66 -12.41
C SER A 45 -9.55 -1.63 -12.74
N ASN A 46 -10.33 -2.52 -12.13
CA ASN A 46 -11.77 -2.64 -12.38
C ASN A 46 -12.62 -1.71 -11.49
N GLY A 47 -11.98 -0.98 -10.55
CA GLY A 47 -12.69 -0.14 -9.58
C GLY A 47 -13.54 -0.93 -8.59
N ASP A 48 -13.25 -2.22 -8.36
CA ASP A 48 -13.99 -3.08 -7.43
C ASP A 48 -13.65 -2.72 -5.98
N GLN A 49 -14.42 -1.77 -5.44
CA GLN A 49 -14.23 -1.27 -4.08
C GLN A 49 -14.38 -2.36 -3.01
N ASN A 50 -15.23 -3.37 -3.23
CA ASN A 50 -15.43 -4.44 -2.28
C ASN A 50 -14.22 -5.37 -2.22
N ALA A 51 -13.68 -5.74 -3.39
CA ALA A 51 -12.45 -6.52 -3.47
C ALA A 51 -11.25 -5.78 -2.88
N ILE A 52 -11.11 -4.47 -3.19
CA ILE A 52 -10.05 -3.63 -2.62
C ILE A 52 -10.15 -3.59 -1.08
N GLN A 53 -11.35 -3.34 -0.54
CA GLN A 53 -11.55 -3.34 0.91
C GLN A 53 -11.30 -4.70 1.55
N GLY A 54 -11.67 -5.79 0.86
CA GLY A 54 -11.40 -7.16 1.31
C GLY A 54 -9.91 -7.41 1.49
N VAL A 55 -9.11 -7.10 0.46
CA VAL A 55 -7.65 -7.25 0.51
C VAL A 55 -7.04 -6.39 1.61
N LEU A 56 -7.44 -5.12 1.73
CA LEU A 56 -6.95 -4.23 2.80
C LEU A 56 -7.26 -4.78 4.19
N ARG A 57 -8.46 -5.35 4.41
CA ARG A 57 -8.81 -5.99 5.69
C ARG A 57 -7.94 -7.21 5.97
N GLN A 58 -7.66 -8.03 4.96
CA GLN A 58 -6.79 -9.19 5.13
C GLN A 58 -5.35 -8.76 5.48
N VAL A 59 -4.83 -7.72 4.83
CA VAL A 59 -3.53 -7.12 5.17
C VAL A 59 -3.51 -6.64 6.62
N LEU A 60 -4.50 -5.85 7.05
CA LEU A 60 -4.54 -5.30 8.41
C LEU A 60 -4.78 -6.35 9.50
N ASN A 61 -5.18 -7.57 9.14
CA ASN A 61 -5.32 -8.68 10.08
C ASN A 61 -3.97 -9.34 10.41
N THR A 62 -2.91 -9.12 9.62
CA THR A 62 -1.56 -9.65 9.91
C THR A 62 -0.75 -8.69 10.78
N GLU A 63 0.28 -9.20 11.46
CA GLU A 63 1.15 -8.35 12.29
C GLU A 63 2.01 -7.42 11.44
N GLU A 64 2.53 -7.93 10.33
CA GLU A 64 3.31 -7.19 9.32
C GLU A 64 2.47 -6.07 8.70
N GLY A 65 1.20 -6.35 8.39
CA GLY A 65 0.28 -5.39 7.80
C GLY A 65 -0.08 -4.26 8.75
N ARG A 66 -0.26 -4.56 10.05
CA ARG A 66 -0.44 -3.53 11.08
C ARG A 66 0.80 -2.66 11.23
N ARG A 67 2.00 -3.26 11.20
CA ARG A 67 3.28 -2.53 11.29
C ARG A 67 3.49 -1.61 10.09
N ILE A 68 3.28 -2.12 8.87
CA ILE A 68 3.34 -1.32 7.63
C ILE A 68 2.31 -0.20 7.64
N ALA A 69 1.06 -0.46 8.05
CA ALA A 69 0.02 0.57 8.13
C ALA A 69 0.40 1.69 9.11
N LYS A 70 1.01 1.34 10.25
CA LYS A 70 1.51 2.33 11.20
C LYS A 70 2.67 3.15 10.61
N GLN A 71 3.67 2.49 10.04
CA GLN A 71 4.80 3.18 9.40
C GLN A 71 4.33 4.10 8.27
N LEU A 72 3.34 3.67 7.49
CA LEU A 72 2.73 4.47 6.44
C LEU A 72 2.00 5.70 7.01
N SER A 73 1.25 5.56 8.11
CA SER A 73 0.59 6.70 8.76
C SER A 73 1.61 7.74 9.23
N ASP A 74 2.68 7.28 9.86
CA ASP A 74 3.77 8.12 10.37
C ASP A 74 4.50 8.82 9.19
N ALA A 75 4.76 8.10 8.10
CA ALA A 75 5.35 8.60 6.85
C ALA A 75 4.49 9.63 6.11
N MET A 76 3.17 9.45 6.12
CA MET A 76 2.25 10.32 5.39
C MET A 76 1.93 11.63 6.13
N GLY A 77 2.41 11.76 7.37
CA GLY A 77 2.17 12.92 8.22
C GLY A 77 0.77 12.93 8.84
N GLN A 78 0.10 11.77 8.87
CA GLN A 78 -1.18 11.62 9.55
C GLN A 78 -0.90 11.32 11.02
N LYS A 79 -0.78 12.39 11.83
CA LYS A 79 -0.86 12.33 13.29
C LYS A 79 -2.29 12.47 13.76
#